data_AF-W4QK77-F1
#
_entry.id   AF-W4QK77-F1
#
_cell.length_a   1.000
_cell.length_b   1.000
_cell.length_c   1.000
_cell.angle_alpha   90.00
_cell.angle_beta   90.00
_cell.angle_gamma   90.00
#
_symmetry.space_group_name_H-M   'P 1'
#
loop_
_entity.id
_entity.type
_entity.pdbx_description
1 polymer ?
#
loop_
_entity_poly.entity_id
_entity_poly.type
_entity_poly.pdbx_seq_one_letter_code
_entity_poly.pdbx_strand_id
1 'polypeptide(L)'
;MRKEAVMEQAWIHGGHIFRQIKMWMRSLFFQYGLLIAVVGFLLGRAMILAELAPFALPYLAAIYILKKERVAIAAISLVLGALSSYHGQALFIVIAIFTYVIIYKLTTRFVTDSVKSLPYMVFGASILTRVGMVFLVEGAVSQYVWMMSTVEAGLSFILTMIFMQSVPLITQRRFQQPLRNEEIVCLIILLASIMTGIGGLGLL
;
A
#
# COMPACT_ATOMS: atom_id res chain seq x y z
N MET A 1 -15.93 11.77 -54.36
CA MET A 1 -16.56 12.90 -53.65
C MET A 1 -17.25 12.51 -52.34
N ARG A 2 -18.12 11.49 -52.26
CA ARG A 2 -18.85 11.14 -51.01
C ARG A 2 -18.02 10.41 -49.92
N LYS A 3 -16.88 9.80 -50.26
CA LYS A 3 -16.05 9.06 -49.30
C LYS A 3 -15.04 9.93 -48.54
N GLU A 4 -14.68 11.10 -49.06
CA GLU A 4 -13.66 11.95 -48.44
C GLU A 4 -14.26 12.81 -47.30
N ALA A 5 -15.49 13.31 -47.47
CA ALA A 5 -16.20 14.05 -46.43
C ALA A 5 -16.54 13.22 -45.17
N VAL A 6 -16.72 11.90 -45.31
CA VAL A 6 -17.00 10.99 -44.18
C VAL A 6 -15.73 10.68 -43.38
N MET A 7 -14.57 10.66 -44.04
CA MET A 7 -13.29 10.43 -43.38
C MET A 7 -12.87 11.65 -42.56
N GLU A 8 -13.09 12.87 -43.06
CA GLU A 8 -12.75 14.09 -42.33
C GLU A 8 -13.61 14.31 -41.06
N GLN A 9 -14.89 13.94 -41.08
CA GLN A 9 -15.77 14.01 -39.90
C GLN A 9 -15.40 12.99 -38.81
N ALA A 10 -14.86 11.82 -39.18
CA ALA A 10 -14.44 10.79 -38.24
C ALA A 10 -13.16 11.16 -37.47
N TRP A 11 -12.25 11.92 -38.10
CA TRP A 11 -11.01 12.37 -37.46
C TRP A 11 -11.22 13.46 -36.39
N ILE A 12 -12.23 14.33 -36.55
CA ILE A 12 -12.50 15.44 -35.62
C ILE A 12 -13.24 14.97 -34.36
N HIS A 13 -14.11 13.96 -34.47
CA HIS A 13 -14.86 13.41 -33.32
C HIS A 13 -14.02 12.53 -32.38
N GLY A 14 -13.01 11.83 -32.90
CA GLY A 14 -12.12 10.99 -32.08
C GLY A 14 -11.23 11.79 -31.11
N GLY A 15 -10.83 13.01 -31.49
CA GLY A 15 -9.94 13.86 -30.69
C GLY A 15 -10.62 14.55 -29.49
N HIS A 16 -11.91 14.89 -29.60
CA HIS A 16 -12.66 15.59 -28.54
C HIS A 16 -13.06 14.66 -27.38
N ILE A 17 -13.47 13.43 -27.70
CA ILE A 17 -13.85 12.41 -26.72
C ILE A 17 -12.63 11.95 -25.91
N PHE A 18 -11.48 11.77 -26.56
CA PHE A 18 -10.24 11.38 -25.89
C PHE A 18 -9.69 12.48 -24.96
N ARG A 19 -9.88 13.76 -25.29
CA ARG A 19 -9.49 14.90 -24.43
C ARG A 19 -10.43 15.09 -23.24
N GLN A 20 -11.74 14.92 -23.39
CA GLN A 20 -12.70 15.04 -22.29
C GLN A 20 -12.56 13.90 -21.26
N ILE A 21 -12.31 12.66 -21.72
CA ILE A 21 -12.00 11.52 -20.84
C ILE A 21 -10.69 11.75 -20.08
N LYS A 22 -9.65 12.28 -20.75
CA LYS A 22 -8.35 12.56 -20.13
C LYS A 22 -8.39 13.70 -19.11
N MET A 23 -9.31 14.66 -19.23
CA MET A 23 -9.48 15.78 -18.28
C MET A 23 -10.35 15.42 -17.08
N TRP A 24 -11.41 14.62 -17.26
CA TRP A 24 -12.21 14.08 -16.15
C TRP A 24 -11.43 13.07 -15.30
N MET A 25 -10.64 12.21 -15.95
CA MET A 25 -9.71 11.29 -15.29
C MET A 25 -8.54 12.03 -14.62
N ARG A 26 -8.32 13.32 -14.90
CA ARG A 26 -7.27 14.14 -14.26
C ARG A 26 -7.74 14.91 -13.03
N SER A 27 -9.05 15.06 -12.80
CA SER A 27 -9.56 15.86 -11.67
C SER A 27 -9.82 15.02 -10.43
N LEU A 28 -10.41 13.82 -10.59
CA LEU A 28 -10.76 12.92 -9.47
C LEU A 28 -9.60 11.97 -9.07
N PHE A 29 -8.72 11.64 -10.00
CA PHE A 29 -7.58 10.73 -9.80
C PHE A 29 -6.41 11.43 -9.08
N PHE A 30 -6.33 12.77 -9.16
CA PHE A 30 -5.16 13.54 -8.75
C PHE A 30 -5.12 13.93 -7.27
N GLN A 31 -6.24 14.02 -6.57
CA GLN A 31 -6.19 14.42 -5.16
C GLN A 31 -6.04 13.22 -4.21
N TYR A 32 -6.90 12.20 -4.33
CA TYR A 32 -6.84 11.04 -3.43
C TYR A 32 -5.78 10.01 -3.84
N GLY A 33 -5.56 9.83 -5.15
CA GLY A 33 -4.51 8.95 -5.66
C GLY A 33 -3.11 9.47 -5.34
N LEU A 34 -2.91 10.79 -5.36
CA LEU A 34 -1.64 11.41 -4.98
C LEU A 34 -1.34 11.22 -3.49
N LEU A 35 -2.34 11.37 -2.62
CA LEU A 35 -2.14 11.13 -1.19
C LEU A 35 -1.75 9.67 -0.93
N ILE A 36 -2.45 8.71 -1.57
CA ILE A 36 -2.08 7.28 -1.51
C ILE A 36 -0.65 7.06 -2.02
N ALA A 37 -0.26 7.74 -3.10
CA ALA A 37 1.10 7.64 -3.62
C ALA A 37 2.14 8.20 -2.62
N VAL A 38 1.91 9.39 -2.05
CA VAL A 38 2.83 10.04 -1.10
C VAL A 38 2.97 9.22 0.17
N VAL A 39 1.85 8.78 0.76
CA VAL A 39 1.88 7.95 1.97
C VAL A 39 2.56 6.62 1.68
N GLY A 40 2.20 5.93 0.59
CA GLY A 40 2.86 4.69 0.22
C GLY A 40 4.35 4.85 -0.04
N PHE A 41 4.78 5.94 -0.68
CA PHE A 41 6.20 6.23 -0.88
C PHE A 41 6.95 6.38 0.44
N LEU A 42 6.40 7.14 1.39
CA LEU A 42 7.00 7.36 2.71
C LEU A 42 7.02 6.06 3.53
N LEU A 43 5.92 5.30 3.53
CA LEU A 43 5.84 4.02 4.25
C LEU A 43 6.74 2.95 3.63
N GLY A 44 7.00 3.00 2.32
CA GLY A 44 7.97 2.12 1.66
C GLY A 44 9.42 2.37 2.10
N ARG A 45 9.73 3.59 2.57
CA ARG A 45 11.03 3.93 3.18
C ARG A 45 11.09 3.65 4.68
N ALA A 46 9.95 3.58 5.34
CA ALA A 46 9.86 3.50 6.78
C ALA A 46 10.39 2.16 7.29
N MET A 47 11.48 2.20 8.05
CA MET A 47 12.08 1.04 8.69
C MET A 47 12.28 1.31 10.16
N ILE A 48 12.09 0.27 10.97
CA ILE A 48 12.45 0.27 12.39
C ILE A 48 13.78 -0.46 12.52
N LEU A 49 14.73 0.16 13.24
CA LEU A 49 16.08 -0.39 13.49
C LEU A 49 16.84 -0.77 12.20
N ALA A 50 16.55 -0.11 11.07
CA ALA A 50 17.11 -0.41 9.75
C ALA A 50 16.85 -1.83 9.22
N GLU A 51 16.02 -2.63 9.89
CA GLU A 51 15.84 -4.05 9.56
C GLU A 51 14.37 -4.44 9.37
N LEU A 52 13.43 -3.83 10.11
CA LEU A 52 12.02 -4.21 10.11
C LEU A 52 11.20 -3.24 9.26
N ALA A 53 10.37 -3.77 8.35
CA ALA A 53 9.51 -2.97 7.49
C ALA A 53 8.01 -3.24 7.75
N PRO A 54 7.49 -2.99 8.98
CA PRO A 54 6.15 -3.40 9.36
C PRO A 54 5.04 -2.53 8.76
N PHE A 55 5.36 -1.49 7.98
CA PHE A 55 4.39 -0.52 7.48
C PHE A 55 3.88 -0.84 6.07
N ALA A 56 4.72 -1.43 5.22
CA ALA A 56 4.41 -1.58 3.81
C ALA A 56 3.26 -2.56 3.53
N LEU A 57 3.34 -3.75 4.14
CA LEU A 57 2.34 -4.81 4.00
C LEU A 57 0.95 -4.40 4.52
N PRO A 58 0.83 -3.88 5.76
CA PRO A 58 -0.45 -3.39 6.27
C PRO A 58 -1.08 -2.32 5.39
N TYR A 59 -0.25 -1.39 4.88
CA TYR A 59 -0.74 -0.29 4.07
C TYR A 59 -1.32 -0.79 2.75
N LEU A 60 -0.57 -1.66 2.06
CA LEU A 60 -1.06 -2.27 0.84
C LEU A 60 -2.34 -3.06 1.10
N ALA A 61 -2.38 -3.86 2.16
CA ALA A 61 -3.53 -4.70 2.51
C ALA A 61 -4.79 -3.88 2.77
N ALA A 62 -4.67 -2.77 3.50
CA ALA A 62 -5.79 -1.86 3.75
C ALA A 62 -6.31 -1.23 2.46
N ILE A 63 -5.42 -0.74 1.58
CA ILE A 63 -5.81 -0.20 0.26
C ILE A 63 -6.42 -1.30 -0.62
N TYR A 64 -5.90 -2.53 -0.54
CA TYR A 64 -6.40 -3.68 -1.30
C TYR A 64 -7.86 -3.99 -0.99
N ILE A 65 -8.26 -3.95 0.27
CA ILE A 65 -9.65 -4.17 0.64
C ILE A 65 -10.52 -2.93 0.39
N LEU A 66 -10.03 -1.75 0.74
CA LEU A 66 -10.88 -0.54 0.83
C LEU A 66 -10.97 0.23 -0.50
N LYS A 67 -9.94 0.18 -1.34
CA LYS A 67 -9.79 0.98 -2.57
C LYS A 67 -9.06 0.17 -3.66
N LYS A 68 -9.66 -0.96 -4.09
CA LYS A 68 -9.11 -1.87 -5.12
C LYS A 68 -8.56 -1.18 -6.37
N GLU A 69 -9.23 -0.13 -6.85
CA GLU A 69 -8.81 0.67 -8.02
C GLU A 69 -7.45 1.37 -7.85
N ARG A 70 -6.99 1.55 -6.61
CA ARG A 70 -5.79 2.32 -6.23
C ARG A 70 -4.64 1.45 -5.73
N VAL A 71 -4.83 0.13 -5.71
CA VAL A 71 -3.81 -0.83 -5.25
C VAL A 71 -2.53 -0.71 -6.06
N ALA A 72 -2.63 -0.59 -7.38
CA ALA A 72 -1.47 -0.44 -8.25
C ALA A 72 -0.65 0.82 -7.87
N ILE A 73 -1.33 1.93 -7.56
CA ILE A 73 -0.68 3.17 -7.15
C ILE A 73 0.06 2.97 -5.82
N ALA A 74 -0.60 2.33 -4.84
CA ALA A 74 -0.01 2.04 -3.54
C ALA A 74 1.18 1.08 -3.64
N ALA A 75 1.07 0.01 -4.44
CA ALA A 75 2.15 -0.95 -4.63
C ALA A 75 3.37 -0.30 -5.31
N ILE A 76 3.14 0.45 -6.39
CA ILE A 76 4.21 1.15 -7.10
C ILE A 76 4.86 2.18 -6.18
N SER A 77 4.08 2.95 -5.41
CA SER A 77 4.66 3.95 -4.52
C SER A 77 5.47 3.33 -3.39
N LEU A 78 5.00 2.22 -2.78
CA LEU A 78 5.76 1.47 -1.78
C LEU A 78 7.11 0.99 -2.34
N VAL A 79 7.11 0.41 -3.54
CA VAL A 79 8.34 -0.07 -4.19
C VAL A 79 9.28 1.08 -4.53
N LEU A 80 8.76 2.20 -5.07
CA LEU A 80 9.55 3.41 -5.33
C LEU A 80 10.14 3.99 -4.04
N GLY A 81 9.38 3.95 -2.95
CA GLY A 81 9.84 4.32 -1.61
C GLY A 81 11.04 3.47 -1.20
N ALA A 82 10.89 2.15 -1.24
CA ALA A 82 11.96 1.24 -0.85
C ALA A 82 13.20 1.32 -1.75
N LEU A 83 13.03 1.54 -3.05
CA LEU A 83 14.14 1.78 -3.99
C LEU A 83 14.89 3.07 -3.67
N SER A 84 14.19 4.08 -3.15
CA SER A 84 14.81 5.33 -2.70
C SER A 84 15.54 5.19 -1.35
N SER A 85 15.40 4.06 -0.65
CA SER A 85 16.09 3.79 0.62
C SER A 85 17.43 3.08 0.37
N TYR A 86 18.47 3.48 1.11
CA TYR A 86 19.82 2.91 0.98
C TYR A 86 19.92 1.44 1.42
N HIS A 87 18.99 0.97 2.26
CA HIS A 87 19.05 -0.33 2.93
C HIS A 87 18.69 -1.54 2.05
N GLY A 88 18.47 -1.37 0.74
CA GLY A 88 18.29 -2.50 -0.19
C GLY A 88 17.00 -3.32 -0.01
N GLN A 89 15.98 -2.79 0.66
CA GLN A 89 14.75 -3.54 1.01
C GLN A 89 13.69 -3.58 -0.10
N ALA A 90 13.97 -3.05 -1.29
CA ALA A 90 13.01 -3.06 -2.40
C ALA A 90 12.60 -4.50 -2.78
N LEU A 91 13.56 -5.43 -2.79
CA LEU A 91 13.29 -6.84 -3.08
C LEU A 91 12.42 -7.49 -1.98
N PHE A 92 12.66 -7.14 -0.71
CA PHE A 92 11.80 -7.55 0.40
C PHE A 92 10.36 -7.11 0.20
N ILE A 93 10.13 -5.82 -0.10
CA ILE A 93 8.78 -5.30 -0.29
C ILE A 93 8.10 -5.96 -1.49
N VAL A 94 8.80 -6.13 -2.61
CA VAL A 94 8.22 -6.80 -3.79
C VAL A 94 7.78 -8.23 -3.44
N ILE A 95 8.63 -9.02 -2.79
CA ILE A 95 8.28 -10.39 -2.37
C ILE A 95 7.12 -10.34 -1.36
N ALA A 96 7.15 -9.43 -0.40
CA ALA A 96 6.08 -9.26 0.59
C ALA A 96 4.72 -9.02 -0.08
N ILE A 97 4.68 -8.12 -1.06
CA ILE A 97 3.47 -7.81 -1.84
C ILE A 97 2.96 -9.07 -2.57
N PHE A 98 3.85 -9.81 -3.24
CA PHE A 98 3.48 -11.05 -3.92
C PHE A 98 2.95 -12.11 -2.94
N THR A 99 3.66 -12.35 -1.84
CA THR A 99 3.26 -13.28 -0.78
C THR A 99 1.88 -12.92 -0.23
N TYR A 100 1.64 -11.64 0.06
CA TYR A 100 0.35 -11.18 0.54
C TYR A 100 -0.77 -11.42 -0.47
N VAL A 101 -0.57 -11.13 -1.76
CA VAL A 101 -1.57 -11.36 -2.80
C VAL A 101 -1.92 -12.85 -2.91
N ILE A 102 -0.92 -13.73 -2.81
CA ILE A 102 -1.13 -15.19 -2.80
C ILE A 102 -1.95 -15.60 -1.57
N ILE A 103 -1.55 -15.20 -0.37
CA ILE A 103 -2.26 -15.51 0.88
C ILE A 103 -3.70 -14.98 0.84
N TYR A 104 -3.89 -13.75 0.39
CA TYR A 104 -5.21 -13.16 0.25
C TYR A 104 -6.10 -14.00 -0.68
N LYS A 105 -5.58 -14.38 -1.85
CA LYS A 105 -6.34 -15.18 -2.82
C LYS A 105 -6.65 -16.59 -2.32
N LEU A 106 -5.76 -17.20 -1.52
CA LEU A 106 -6.01 -18.49 -0.88
C LEU A 106 -7.07 -18.37 0.20
N THR A 107 -6.91 -17.43 1.13
CA THR A 107 -7.81 -17.29 2.29
C THR A 107 -9.21 -16.84 1.90
N THR A 108 -9.36 -15.99 0.88
CA THR A 108 -10.68 -15.57 0.38
C THR A 108 -11.48 -16.69 -0.28
N ARG A 109 -10.89 -17.86 -0.57
CA ARG A 109 -11.64 -19.06 -0.96
C ARG A 109 -12.31 -19.77 0.22
N PHE A 110 -11.78 -19.60 1.43
CA PHE A 110 -12.23 -20.29 2.64
C PHE A 110 -12.99 -19.39 3.61
N VAL A 111 -12.78 -18.07 3.56
CA VAL A 111 -13.33 -17.10 4.51
C VAL A 111 -14.19 -16.06 3.79
N THR A 112 -15.44 -15.93 4.22
CA THR A 112 -16.41 -14.97 3.67
C THR A 112 -16.13 -13.53 4.12
N ASP A 113 -15.71 -13.33 5.37
CA ASP A 113 -15.44 -12.01 5.98
C ASP A 113 -13.98 -11.55 5.79
N SER A 114 -13.62 -11.17 4.57
CA SER A 114 -12.24 -10.77 4.23
C SER A 114 -11.69 -9.58 5.05
N VAL A 115 -12.59 -8.70 5.52
CA VAL A 115 -12.24 -7.48 6.28
C VAL A 115 -11.71 -7.82 7.66
N LYS A 116 -12.40 -8.71 8.39
CA LYS A 116 -12.01 -9.09 9.77
C LYS A 116 -10.76 -9.96 9.79
N SER A 117 -10.56 -10.77 8.75
CA SER A 117 -9.39 -11.63 8.61
C SER A 117 -8.12 -10.90 8.15
N LEU A 118 -8.23 -9.63 7.72
CA LEU A 118 -7.12 -8.91 7.09
C LEU A 118 -5.86 -8.83 7.97
N PRO A 119 -5.93 -8.47 9.27
CA PRO A 119 -4.74 -8.40 10.11
C PRO A 119 -4.03 -9.76 10.22
N TYR A 120 -4.80 -10.85 10.29
CA TYR A 120 -4.25 -12.21 10.34
C TYR A 120 -3.58 -12.62 9.02
N MET A 121 -4.15 -12.24 7.88
CA MET A 121 -3.51 -12.47 6.57
C MET A 121 -2.18 -11.73 6.47
N VAL A 122 -2.13 -10.48 6.95
CA VAL A 122 -0.90 -9.68 6.96
C VAL A 122 0.13 -10.27 7.91
N PHE A 123 -0.28 -10.67 9.11
CA PHE A 123 0.61 -11.35 10.06
C PHE A 123 1.28 -12.59 9.45
N GLY A 124 0.48 -13.45 8.82
CA GLY A 124 1.01 -14.64 8.13
C GLY A 124 1.92 -14.28 6.96
N ALA A 125 1.56 -13.25 6.16
CA ALA A 125 2.38 -12.77 5.05
C ALA A 125 3.74 -12.23 5.51
N SER A 126 3.78 -11.47 6.61
CA SER A 126 5.02 -10.90 7.16
C SER A 126 5.96 -12.01 7.64
N ILE A 127 5.47 -12.99 8.41
CA ILE A 127 6.28 -14.13 8.86
C ILE A 127 6.80 -14.93 7.66
N LEU A 128 5.91 -15.30 6.74
CA LEU A 128 6.27 -16.15 5.61
C LEU A 128 7.29 -15.47 4.69
N THR A 129 7.13 -14.16 4.45
CA THR A 129 8.07 -13.40 3.62
C THR A 129 9.45 -13.34 4.27
N ARG A 130 9.53 -13.00 5.56
CA ARG A 130 10.83 -12.83 6.23
C ARG A 130 11.56 -14.15 6.42
N VAL A 131 10.87 -15.14 6.98
CA VAL A 131 11.44 -16.48 7.16
C VAL A 131 11.78 -17.10 5.81
N GLY A 132 10.89 -16.98 4.82
CA GLY A 132 11.10 -17.52 3.48
C GLY A 132 12.30 -16.89 2.76
N MET A 133 12.46 -15.57 2.86
CA MET A 133 13.62 -14.89 2.27
C MET A 133 14.93 -15.36 2.92
N VAL A 134 15.01 -15.33 4.26
CA VAL A 134 16.23 -15.72 4.97
C VAL A 134 16.58 -17.18 4.68
N PHE A 135 15.59 -18.06 4.69
CA PHE A 135 15.81 -19.47 4.36
C PHE A 135 16.33 -19.67 2.93
N LEU A 136 15.86 -18.90 1.95
CA LEU A 136 16.32 -19.00 0.56
C LEU A 136 17.75 -18.46 0.37
N VAL A 137 18.17 -17.46 1.15
CA VAL A 137 19.49 -16.83 1.02
C VAL A 137 20.54 -17.55 1.85
N GLU A 138 20.23 -17.89 3.10
CA GLU A 138 21.18 -18.44 4.07
C GLU A 138 21.07 -19.96 4.23
N GLY A 139 19.96 -20.58 3.79
CA GLY A 139 19.72 -22.03 3.92
C GLY A 139 19.33 -22.49 5.32
N ALA A 140 19.39 -21.62 6.33
CA ALA A 140 19.00 -21.91 7.71
C ALA A 140 18.27 -20.72 8.34
N VAL A 141 17.35 -21.01 9.27
CA VAL A 141 16.60 -19.98 10.01
C VAL A 141 17.08 -19.98 11.45
N SER A 142 17.74 -18.90 11.86
CA SER A 142 18.20 -18.74 13.24
C SER A 142 17.04 -18.38 14.19
N GLN A 143 17.25 -18.59 15.49
CA GLN A 143 16.30 -18.16 16.53
C GLN A 143 16.07 -16.63 16.50
N TYR A 144 17.10 -15.87 16.13
CA TYR A 144 17.01 -14.42 15.95
C TYR A 144 16.00 -14.04 14.86
N VAL A 145 16.03 -14.75 13.73
CA VAL A 145 15.11 -14.50 12.61
C VAL A 145 13.67 -14.83 13.00
N TRP A 146 13.44 -15.91 13.75
CA TRP A 146 12.11 -16.22 14.29
C TRP A 146 11.58 -15.12 15.21
N MET A 147 12.42 -14.64 16.12
CA MET A 147 12.08 -13.54 17.02
C MET A 147 11.75 -12.26 16.23
N MET A 148 12.63 -11.85 15.31
CA MET A 148 12.44 -10.64 14.51
C MET A 148 11.22 -10.72 13.59
N SER A 149 10.99 -11.88 12.96
CA SER A 149 9.81 -12.11 12.11
C SER A 149 8.52 -12.00 12.91
N THR A 150 8.52 -12.49 14.15
CA THR A 150 7.36 -12.40 15.05
C THR A 150 7.09 -10.95 15.47
N VAL A 151 8.14 -10.20 15.82
CA VAL A 151 8.02 -8.76 16.15
C VAL A 151 7.50 -7.98 14.95
N GLU A 152 8.04 -8.20 13.76
CA GLU A 152 7.59 -7.53 12.54
C GLU A 152 6.13 -7.84 12.21
N ALA A 153 5.75 -9.11 12.31
CA ALA A 153 4.38 -9.55 12.06
C ALA A 153 3.41 -8.99 13.09
N GLY A 154 3.79 -8.95 14.38
CA GLY A 154 2.99 -8.35 15.44
C GLY A 154 2.75 -6.86 15.23
N LEU A 155 3.78 -6.11 14.86
CA LEU A 155 3.64 -4.70 14.49
C LEU A 155 2.78 -4.52 13.25
N SER A 156 2.98 -5.36 12.22
CA SER A 156 2.19 -5.34 10.99
C SER A 156 0.70 -5.63 11.27
N PHE A 157 0.40 -6.54 12.18
CA PHE A 157 -0.96 -6.87 12.59
C PHE A 157 -1.67 -5.66 13.19
N ILE A 158 -1.04 -5.00 14.16
CA ILE A 158 -1.60 -3.80 14.82
C ILE A 158 -1.76 -2.67 13.80
N LEU A 159 -0.74 -2.40 12.99
CA LEU A 159 -0.79 -1.37 11.95
C LEU A 159 -1.87 -1.63 10.90
N THR A 160 -2.18 -2.90 10.60
CA THR A 160 -3.27 -3.24 9.68
C THR A 160 -4.61 -2.77 10.24
N MET A 161 -4.86 -2.96 11.54
CA MET A 161 -6.09 -2.45 12.18
C MET A 161 -6.16 -0.92 12.13
N ILE A 162 -5.04 -0.25 12.36
CA ILE A 162 -4.94 1.22 12.31
C ILE A 162 -5.20 1.73 10.89
N PHE A 163 -4.57 1.14 9.89
CA PHE A 163 -4.74 1.55 8.50
C PHE A 163 -6.13 1.27 7.93
N MET A 164 -6.79 0.22 8.39
CA MET A 164 -8.18 -0.03 8.04
C MET A 164 -9.12 1.10 8.46
N GLN A 165 -8.79 1.85 9.52
CA GLN A 165 -9.56 3.01 9.96
C GLN A 165 -9.02 4.33 9.40
N SER A 166 -7.70 4.51 9.30
CA SER A 166 -7.11 5.76 8.84
C SER A 166 -7.23 5.96 7.32
N VAL A 167 -7.18 4.90 6.51
CA VAL A 167 -7.34 5.00 5.04
C VAL A 167 -8.71 5.57 4.64
N PRO A 168 -9.86 5.09 5.17
CA PRO A 168 -11.16 5.69 4.89
C PRO A 168 -11.24 7.16 5.31
N LEU A 169 -10.66 7.52 6.47
CA LEU A 169 -10.67 8.90 6.97
C LEU A 169 -9.94 9.87 6.02
N ILE A 170 -8.85 9.42 5.42
CA ILE A 170 -8.07 10.27 4.51
C ILE A 170 -8.64 10.26 3.09
N THR A 171 -9.28 9.17 2.68
CA THR A 171 -9.78 9.00 1.31
C THR A 171 -11.26 9.34 1.11
N GLN A 172 -12.05 9.47 2.17
CA GLN A 172 -13.46 9.82 2.11
C GLN A 172 -13.71 11.20 2.73
N ARG A 173 -14.56 12.02 2.09
CA ARG A 173 -15.02 13.30 2.66
C ARG A 173 -16.06 13.07 3.75
N ARG A 174 -15.61 12.76 4.97
CA ARG A 174 -16.45 12.76 6.19
C ARG A 174 -16.41 14.10 6.93
N PHE A 175 -16.24 15.21 6.19
CA PHE A 175 -15.97 16.56 6.73
C PHE A 175 -17.05 17.12 7.68
N GLN A 176 -18.22 16.48 7.80
CA GLN A 176 -19.34 16.99 8.60
C GLN A 176 -19.64 16.16 9.86
N GLN A 177 -18.91 15.08 10.12
CA GLN A 177 -19.03 14.33 11.38
C GLN A 177 -17.81 14.61 12.26
N PRO A 178 -18.01 14.90 13.56
CA PRO A 178 -16.88 15.01 14.48
C PRO A 178 -16.13 13.67 14.53
N LEU A 179 -14.81 13.73 14.44
CA LEU A 179 -13.95 12.56 14.55
C LEU A 179 -14.07 11.95 15.93
N ARG A 180 -14.20 10.63 16.00
CA ARG A 180 -14.18 9.91 17.27
C ARG A 180 -12.77 9.93 17.84
N ASN A 181 -12.64 9.82 19.16
CA ASN A 181 -11.33 9.78 19.83
C ASN A 181 -10.42 8.68 19.25
N GLU A 182 -10.97 7.52 18.90
CA GLU A 182 -10.23 6.41 18.29
C GLU A 182 -9.66 6.77 16.91
N GLU A 183 -10.42 7.51 16.11
CA GLU A 183 -10.02 7.95 14.77
C GLU A 183 -8.86 8.95 14.86
N ILE A 184 -8.90 9.86 15.84
CA ILE A 184 -7.83 10.81 16.12
C ILE A 184 -6.55 10.05 16.51
N VAL A 185 -6.64 9.07 17.41
CA VAL A 185 -5.48 8.26 17.82
C VAL A 185 -4.89 7.48 16.63
N CYS A 186 -5.74 6.86 15.80
CA CYS A 186 -5.27 6.16 14.60
C CYS A 186 -4.59 7.10 13.60
N LEU A 187 -5.10 8.33 13.44
CA LEU A 187 -4.47 9.34 12.59
C LEU A 187 -3.10 9.78 13.15
N ILE A 188 -2.98 9.97 14.47
CA ILE A 188 -1.69 10.29 15.11
C ILE A 188 -0.68 9.16 14.88
N ILE A 189 -1.07 7.90 15.05
CA ILE A 189 -0.17 6.76 14.83
C ILE A 189 0.22 6.65 13.35
N LEU A 190 -0.70 6.88 12.43
CA LEU A 190 -0.38 6.94 11.00
C LEU A 190 0.62 8.06 10.71
N LEU A 191 0.42 9.26 11.25
CA LEU A 191 1.34 10.39 11.05
C LEU A 191 2.73 10.07 11.60
N ALA A 192 2.83 9.48 12.79
CA ALA A 192 4.10 9.00 13.35
C ALA A 192 4.77 7.96 12.44
N SER A 193 3.99 7.05 11.86
CA SER A 193 4.47 6.04 10.91
C SER A 193 4.96 6.66 9.59
N ILE A 194 4.38 7.78 9.17
CA ILE A 194 4.85 8.52 8.00
C ILE A 194 6.17 9.25 8.34
N MET A 195 6.30 9.78 9.55
CA MET A 195 7.51 10.46 10.01
C MET A 195 8.74 9.54 10.02
N THR A 196 8.59 8.25 10.34
CA THR A 196 9.71 7.29 10.26
C THR A 196 10.24 7.13 8.82
N GLY A 197 9.36 7.20 7.82
CA GLY A 197 9.74 7.23 6.41
C GLY A 197 10.52 8.49 6.00
N ILE A 198 10.21 9.61 6.65
CA ILE A 198 10.93 10.89 6.43
C ILE A 198 12.34 10.83 7.02
N GLY A 199 12.53 10.23 8.20
CA GLY A 199 13.86 10.06 8.81
C GLY A 199 14.85 9.32 7.91
N GLY A 200 14.36 8.41 7.06
CA GLY A 200 15.18 7.73 6.06
C GLY A 200 15.74 8.62 4.95
N LEU A 201 15.32 9.89 4.81
CA LEU A 201 15.87 10.85 3.83
C LEU A 201 17.27 11.37 4.20
N GLY A 202 17.76 11.14 5.43
CA GLY A 202 19.04 11.67 5.89
C GLY A 202 19.04 13.20 6.06
N LEU A 203 17.86 13.79 6.22
CA LEU A 203 17.64 15.25 6.42
C LEU A 203 17.58 15.66 7.90
N LEU A 204 17.93 14.76 8.81
CA LEU A 204 18.12 14.95 10.25
C LEU A 204 19.32 14.10 10.68
#